data_AF-A0A9W6JJ60-F1
#
_entry.id   AF-A0A9W6JJ60-F1
#
_cell.length_a   1.000
_cell.length_b   1.000
_cell.length_c   1.000
_cell.angle_alpha   90.00
_cell.angle_beta   90.00
_cell.angle_gamma   90.00
#
_symmetry.space_group_name_H-M   'P 1'
#
loop_
_entity.id
_entity.type
_entity.pdbx_description
1 polymer ?
#
loop_
_entity_poly.entity_id
_entity_poly.type
_entity_poly.pdbx_seq_one_letter_code
_entity_poly.pdbx_strand_id
1 'polypeptide(L)'
;MFDTLSKIAELEKSLRADANIEDAKKWWSLVESINYSLDFDSRQSKDERRLMEQLRGSVSSAIRQIREQWPSPNVSSVLVASGALKASIERRTTGIDGWPMRK
;
A
#
# COMPACT_ATOMS: atom_id res chain seq x y z
N MET A 1 14.85 -5.43 0.87
CA MET A 1 13.64 -6.22 0.51
C MET A 1 12.63 -6.27 1.66
N PHE A 2 13.03 -6.38 2.93
CA PHE A 2 12.12 -6.27 4.10
C PHE A 2 11.41 -4.90 4.28
N ASP A 3 11.78 -3.91 3.47
CA ASP A 3 11.32 -2.52 3.57
C ASP A 3 9.89 -2.32 3.04
N THR A 4 9.53 -2.95 1.92
CA THR A 4 8.23 -2.73 1.25
C THR A 4 7.06 -3.29 2.06
N LEU A 5 7.16 -4.51 2.59
CA LEU A 5 6.10 -5.11 3.43
C LEU A 5 5.90 -4.33 4.72
N SER A 6 6.99 -3.82 5.31
CA SER A 6 6.93 -3.00 6.52
C SER A 6 6.23 -1.67 6.26
N LYS A 7 6.52 -1.01 5.12
CA LYS A 7 5.83 0.21 4.69
C LYS A 7 4.35 0.00 4.40
N ILE A 8 3.98 -1.15 3.81
CA ILE A 8 2.57 -1.50 3.60
C ILE A 8 1.87 -1.67 4.96
N ALA A 9 2.49 -2.36 5.91
CA ALA A 9 1.93 -2.51 7.25
C ALA A 9 1.83 -1.17 8.00
N GLU A 10 2.77 -0.25 7.79
CA GLU A 10 2.70 1.11 8.34
C GLU A 10 1.54 1.91 7.72
N LEU A 11 1.34 1.81 6.40
CA LEU A 11 0.20 2.41 5.72
C LEU A 11 -1.09 1.91 6.34
N GLU A 12 -1.29 0.59 6.40
CA GLU A 12 -2.49 -0.04 6.97
C GLU A 12 -2.79 0.42 8.40
N LYS A 13 -1.76 0.49 9.26
CA LYS A 13 -1.89 0.97 10.65
C LYS A 13 -2.22 2.46 10.75
N SER A 14 -1.86 3.25 9.74
CA SER A 14 -2.11 4.69 9.72
C SER A 14 -3.48 5.09 9.20
N LEU A 15 -4.24 4.16 8.60
CA LEU A 15 -5.57 4.42 8.06
C LEU A 15 -6.58 4.57 9.19
N ARG A 16 -7.36 5.65 9.14
CA ARG A 16 -8.40 5.97 10.11
C ARG A 16 -9.62 6.59 9.44
N ALA A 17 -10.81 6.35 9.99
CA ALA A 17 -12.07 6.82 9.44
C ALA A 17 -12.32 8.32 9.71
N ASP A 18 -11.63 8.89 10.68
CA ASP A 18 -11.68 10.31 11.08
C ASP A 18 -10.44 11.08 10.59
N ALA A 19 -9.86 10.65 9.46
CA ALA A 19 -8.61 11.18 8.95
C ALA A 19 -8.70 12.64 8.51
N ASN A 20 -7.64 13.39 8.77
CA ASN A 20 -7.46 14.79 8.39
C ASN A 20 -6.39 14.94 7.29
N ILE A 21 -6.13 16.19 6.91
CA ILE A 21 -5.19 16.52 5.83
C ILE A 21 -3.75 16.07 6.14
N GLU A 22 -3.33 16.06 7.41
CA GLU A 22 -2.00 15.58 7.77
C GLU A 22 -1.86 14.07 7.59
N ASP A 23 -2.93 13.30 7.87
CA ASP A 23 -2.95 11.86 7.55
C ASP A 23 -2.90 11.62 6.05
N ALA A 24 -3.67 12.40 5.28
CA ALA A 24 -3.66 12.32 3.82
C ALA A 24 -2.25 12.51 3.25
N LYS A 25 -1.48 13.46 3.78
CA LYS A 25 -0.07 13.66 3.41
C LYS A 25 0.79 12.45 3.80
N LYS A 26 0.60 11.92 5.01
CA LYS A 26 1.33 10.72 5.47
C LYS A 26 1.03 9.51 4.59
N TRP A 27 -0.23 9.26 4.27
CA TRP A 27 -0.65 8.15 3.41
C TRP A 27 -0.03 8.25 2.02
N TRP A 28 -0.06 9.44 1.42
CA TRP A 28 0.56 9.65 0.12
C TRP A 28 2.07 9.42 0.15
N SER A 29 2.76 9.93 1.18
CA SER A 29 4.20 9.72 1.37
C SER A 29 4.56 8.23 1.50
N LEU A 30 3.77 7.46 2.24
CA LEU A 30 3.94 6.01 2.37
C LEU A 30 3.72 5.29 1.05
N VAL A 31 2.67 5.65 0.31
CA VAL A 31 2.38 5.10 -1.03
C VAL A 31 3.52 5.36 -2.01
N GLU A 32 4.05 6.58 -2.08
CA GLU A 32 5.18 6.91 -2.96
C GLU A 32 6.45 6.16 -2.52
N SER A 33 6.65 6.00 -1.21
CA SER A 33 7.77 5.21 -0.67
C SER A 33 7.66 3.72 -0.98
N ILE A 34 6.45 3.16 -1.05
CA ILE A 34 6.19 1.77 -1.48
C ILE A 34 6.45 1.64 -2.98
N ASN A 35 5.93 2.58 -3.79
CA ASN A 35 6.12 2.60 -5.24
C ASN A 35 7.61 2.65 -5.59
N TYR A 36 8.35 3.56 -4.96
CA TYR A 36 9.80 3.65 -5.11
C TYR A 36 10.48 2.32 -4.77
N SER A 37 10.18 1.72 -3.61
CA SER A 37 10.78 0.43 -3.23
C SER A 37 10.46 -0.71 -4.22
N LEU A 38 9.31 -0.66 -4.91
CA LEU A 38 8.93 -1.63 -5.93
C LEU A 38 9.61 -1.37 -7.29
N ASP A 39 9.78 -0.12 -7.69
CA ASP A 39 10.44 0.23 -8.97
C ASP A 39 11.91 -0.22 -9.01
N PHE A 40 12.58 -0.27 -7.85
CA PHE A 40 13.94 -0.80 -7.72
C PHE A 40 14.00 -2.30 -7.44
N ASP A 41 12.87 -3.00 -7.35
CA ASP A 41 12.84 -4.45 -7.18
C ASP A 41 12.84 -5.16 -8.54
N SER A 42 13.97 -5.75 -8.92
CA SER A 42 14.13 -6.47 -10.19
C SER A 42 13.21 -7.68 -10.36
N ARG A 43 12.57 -8.15 -9.28
CA ARG A 43 11.61 -9.26 -9.29
C ARG A 43 10.16 -8.79 -9.25
N GLN A 44 9.91 -7.49 -9.45
CA GLN A 44 8.56 -6.95 -9.53
C GLN A 44 7.79 -7.56 -10.69
N SER A 45 6.59 -8.08 -10.40
CA SER A 45 5.68 -8.64 -11.40
C SER A 45 4.77 -7.57 -12.02
N LYS A 46 4.19 -7.88 -13.18
CA LYS A 46 3.15 -7.03 -13.81
C LYS A 46 1.93 -6.85 -12.91
N ASP A 47 1.57 -7.88 -12.14
CA ASP A 47 0.45 -7.82 -11.21
C ASP A 47 0.75 -6.87 -10.05
N GLU A 48 1.97 -6.86 -9.50
CA GLU A 48 2.38 -5.91 -8.45
C GLU A 48 2.33 -4.46 -8.94
N ARG A 49 2.70 -4.18 -10.21
CA ARG A 49 2.54 -2.85 -10.80
C ARG A 49 1.08 -2.42 -10.84
N ARG A 50 0.21 -3.30 -11.32
CA ARG A 50 -1.23 -3.03 -11.38
C ARG A 50 -1.83 -2.82 -9.99
N LEU A 51 -1.45 -3.64 -9.01
CA LEU A 51 -1.89 -3.51 -7.62
C LEU A 51 -1.39 -2.20 -6.99
N MET A 52 -0.17 -1.76 -7.33
CA MET A 52 0.36 -0.47 -6.91
C MET A 52 -0.43 0.70 -7.51
N GLU A 53 -0.78 0.64 -8.80
CA GLU A 53 -1.65 1.65 -9.43
C GLU A 53 -3.04 1.70 -8.79
N GLN A 54 -3.62 0.54 -8.46
CA GLN A 54 -4.88 0.46 -7.72
C GLN A 54 -4.75 1.09 -6.34
N LEU A 55 -3.67 0.81 -5.61
CA LEU A 55 -3.40 1.40 -4.30
C LEU A 55 -3.29 2.93 -4.38
N ARG A 56 -2.55 3.46 -5.37
CA ARG A 56 -2.45 4.91 -5.61
C ARG A 56 -3.82 5.52 -5.91
N GLY A 57 -4.62 4.87 -6.73
CA GLY A 57 -5.98 5.30 -7.05
C GLY A 57 -6.89 5.34 -5.82
N SER A 58 -6.87 4.28 -5.00
CA SER A 58 -7.65 4.21 -3.76
C SER A 58 -7.23 5.29 -2.76
N VAL A 59 -5.93 5.51 -2.56
CA VAL A 59 -5.44 6.55 -1.65
C VAL A 59 -5.77 7.95 -2.19
N SER A 60 -5.59 8.19 -3.49
CA SER A 60 -5.99 9.47 -4.10
C SER A 60 -7.49 9.76 -3.91
N SER A 61 -8.34 8.74 -4.03
CA SER A 61 -9.79 8.87 -3.79
C SER A 61 -10.09 9.19 -2.33
N ALA A 62 -9.46 8.49 -1.38
CA ALA A 62 -9.63 8.77 0.05
C ALA A 62 -9.15 10.18 0.42
N ILE A 63 -8.00 10.63 -0.11
CA ILE A 63 -7.48 11.99 0.09
C ILE A 63 -8.46 13.03 -0.45
N ARG A 64 -9.07 12.78 -1.62
CA ARG A 64 -10.08 13.67 -2.18
C ARG A 64 -11.28 13.80 -1.26
N GLN A 65 -11.77 12.70 -0.69
CA GLN A 65 -12.90 12.70 0.25
C GLN A 65 -12.58 13.48 1.53
N ILE A 66 -11.35 13.37 2.05
CA ILE A 66 -10.88 14.19 3.19
C ILE A 66 -10.91 15.67 2.83
N ARG A 67 -10.40 16.05 1.64
CA ARG A 67 -10.38 17.45 1.18
C ARG A 67 -11.79 18.03 0.98
N GLU A 68 -12.71 17.20 0.49
CA GLU A 68 -14.12 17.57 0.29
C GLU A 68 -14.96 17.47 1.57
N GLN A 69 -14.34 17.16 2.73
CA GLN A 69 -15.00 17.04 4.04
C GLN A 69 -16.16 16.03 4.03
N TRP A 70 -16.00 14.93 3.31
CA TRP A 70 -16.97 13.84 3.34
C TRP A 70 -17.03 13.24 4.76
N PRO A 71 -18.19 12.71 5.19
CA PRO A 71 -18.35 12.19 6.54
C PRO A 71 -17.37 11.07 6.92
N SER A 72 -16.89 10.32 5.93
CA SER A 72 -15.88 9.28 6.12
C SER A 72 -15.13 8.99 4.80
N PRO A 73 -13.79 9.02 4.79
CA PRO A 73 -13.01 8.59 3.66
C PRO A 73 -13.05 7.07 3.49
N ASN A 74 -13.01 6.60 2.26
CA ASN A 74 -13.07 5.17 1.93
C ASN A 74 -11.72 4.47 2.20
N VAL A 75 -11.40 4.31 3.47
CA VAL A 75 -10.22 3.56 3.95
C VAL A 75 -10.30 2.07 3.63
N SER A 76 -11.50 1.50 3.51
CA SER A 76 -11.69 0.09 3.15
C SER A 76 -11.11 -0.24 1.78
N SER A 77 -11.32 0.62 0.78
CA SER A 77 -10.71 0.43 -0.55
C SER A 77 -9.18 0.48 -0.50
N VAL A 78 -8.60 1.33 0.36
CA VAL A 78 -7.15 1.39 0.56
C VAL A 78 -6.64 0.09 1.18
N LEU A 79 -7.31 -0.42 2.22
CA LEU A 79 -6.97 -1.69 2.89
C LEU A 79 -7.04 -2.89 1.95
N VAL A 80 -8.06 -2.95 1.08
CA VAL A 80 -8.19 -4.02 0.10
C VAL A 80 -7.04 -3.99 -0.90
N ALA A 81 -6.71 -2.80 -1.43
CA ALA A 81 -5.61 -2.65 -2.38
C ALA A 81 -4.25 -2.95 -1.75
N SER A 82 -4.00 -2.46 -0.52
CA SER A 82 -2.75 -2.70 0.20
C SER A 82 -2.57 -4.17 0.56
N GLY A 83 -3.64 -4.83 1.02
CA GLY A 83 -3.64 -6.25 1.35
C GLY A 83 -3.40 -7.14 0.12
N ALA A 84 -3.98 -6.78 -1.03
CA ALA A 84 -3.73 -7.51 -2.29
C ALA A 84 -2.27 -7.35 -2.75
N LEU A 85 -1.70 -6.15 -2.68
CA LEU A 85 -0.28 -5.90 -2.97
C LEU A 85 0.63 -6.68 -2.02
N LYS A 86 0.34 -6.63 -0.71
CA LYS A 86 1.07 -7.38 0.32
C LYS A 86 1.09 -8.86 0.02
N ALA A 87 -0.07 -9.46 -0.25
CA ALA A 87 -0.18 -10.88 -0.57
C ALA A 87 0.60 -11.26 -1.84
N SER A 88 0.64 -10.37 -2.84
CA SER A 88 1.43 -10.59 -4.05
C SER A 88 2.94 -10.61 -3.76
N ILE A 89 3.43 -9.62 -2.99
CA ILE A 89 4.85 -9.57 -2.58
C ILE A 89 5.20 -10.79 -1.71
N GLU A 90 4.36 -11.13 -0.73
CA GLU A 90 4.57 -12.28 0.15
C GLU A 90 4.67 -13.59 -0.64
N ARG A 91 3.81 -13.83 -1.64
CA ARG A 91 3.87 -15.03 -2.48
C ARG A 91 5.19 -15.19 -3.22
N ARG A 92 5.84 -14.10 -3.63
CA ARG A 92 7.15 -14.18 -4.31
C ARG A 92 8.34 -14.15 -3.37
N THR A 93 8.16 -13.69 -2.12
CA THR A 93 9.24 -13.63 -1.14
C THR A 93 9.27 -14.81 -0.18
N THR A 94 8.14 -15.48 0.02
CA THR A 94 7.95 -16.51 1.03
C THR A 94 7.73 -17.85 0.34
N GLY A 95 8.58 -18.83 0.66
CA GLY A 95 8.45 -20.20 0.18
C GLY A 95 7.27 -20.93 0.82
N ILE A 96 6.99 -22.15 0.34
CA ILE A 96 5.87 -23.01 0.78
C ILE A 96 5.90 -23.25 2.30
N ASP A 97 7.08 -23.24 2.92
CA ASP A 97 7.30 -23.47 4.36
C ASP A 97 7.21 -22.21 5.23
N GLY A 98 6.81 -21.05 4.68
CA GLY A 98 6.76 -19.78 5.43
C GLY A 98 8.13 -19.10 5.63
N TRP A 99 9.21 -19.70 5.14
CA TRP A 99 10.55 -19.13 5.16
C TRP A 99 10.80 -18.27 3.92
N PRO A 100 11.56 -17.15 4.03
CA PRO A 100 11.93 -16.37 2.86
C PRO A 100 12.68 -17.25 1.85
N MET A 101 12.27 -17.20 0.58
CA MET A 101 12.94 -17.94 -0.49
C MET A 101 14.42 -17.56 -0.51
N ARG A 102 15.30 -18.54 -0.30
CA ARG A 102 16.76 -18.31 -0.29
C ARG A 102 17.17 -17.73 -1.65
N LYS A 103 17.96 -16.66 -1.62
CA LYS A 103 18.53 -15.99 -2.79
C LYS A 103 19.48 -16.90 -3.55
#